data_AF-A0A7S3TJP5-F1
#
_entry.id   AF-A0A7S3TJP5-F1
#
_cell.length_a   1.000
_cell.length_b   1.000
_cell.length_c   1.000
_cell.angle_alpha   90.00
_cell.angle_beta   90.00
_cell.angle_gamma   90.00
#
_symmetry.space_group_name_H-M   'P 1'
#
loop_
_entity.id
_entity.type
_entity.pdbx_description
1 polymer ?
#
loop_
_entity_poly.entity_id
_entity_poly.type
_entity_poly.pdbx_seq_one_letter_code
_entity_poly.pdbx_strand_id
1 'polypeptide(L)'
;LSLAVELVKRPAILLLDEPTSGLDSASAFGVMQRLKAMARAGHAIALTIHQPSSELWALFDNVLLLSGGHTVFYGKAAEIPSYLAAHGHACPPMYNPADFMLQLVNSDFPERYDAALVLKYGDSAERAAVVAKVAEAMAGSKKAPAGSSKVPSLSSFVASLAVMTRQVSANRCPRSAPS
;
A
#
# COMPACT_ATOMS: atom_id res chain seq x y z
N LEU A 1 -19.40 -8.90 -7.09
CA LEU A 1 -20.78 -8.49 -6.70
C LEU A 1 -20.78 -7.64 -5.42
N SER A 2 -20.05 -8.04 -4.37
CA SER A 2 -20.00 -7.33 -3.08
C SER A 2 -19.52 -5.86 -3.17
N LEU A 3 -18.52 -5.58 -4.01
CA LEU A 3 -18.05 -4.20 -4.25
C LEU A 3 -19.19 -3.30 -4.76
N ALA A 4 -19.96 -3.76 -5.74
CA ALA A 4 -21.04 -2.98 -6.34
C ALA A 4 -22.14 -2.62 -5.32
N VAL A 5 -22.46 -3.54 -4.40
CA VAL A 5 -23.46 -3.30 -3.33
C VAL A 5 -22.99 -2.24 -2.34
N GLU A 6 -21.70 -2.25 -1.97
CA GLU A 6 -21.15 -1.22 -1.08
C GLU A 6 -21.06 0.16 -1.75
N LEU A 7 -20.80 0.21 -3.06
CA LEU A 7 -20.78 1.47 -3.83
C LEU A 7 -22.13 2.15 -3.91
N VAL A 8 -23.24 1.42 -3.84
CA VAL A 8 -24.60 2.00 -3.82
C VAL A 8 -24.80 2.95 -2.64
N LYS A 9 -24.10 2.70 -1.51
CA LYS A 9 -24.20 3.52 -0.30
C LYS A 9 -23.43 4.84 -0.38
N ARG A 10 -22.67 5.08 -1.46
CA ARG A 10 -21.78 6.26 -1.64
C ARG A 10 -20.93 6.56 -0.39
N PRO A 11 -20.17 5.57 0.13
CA PRO A 11 -19.38 5.76 1.34
C PRO A 11 -18.26 6.78 1.09
N ALA A 12 -17.97 7.64 2.05
CA ALA A 12 -16.86 8.60 1.94
C ALA A 12 -15.47 7.92 1.93
N ILE A 13 -15.39 6.72 2.52
CA ILE A 13 -14.17 5.90 2.61
C ILE A 13 -14.50 4.48 2.15
N LEU A 14 -13.66 3.93 1.28
CA LEU A 14 -13.75 2.56 0.79
C LEU A 14 -12.47 1.80 1.16
N LEU A 15 -12.63 0.68 1.87
CA LEU A 15 -11.53 -0.24 2.21
C LEU A 15 -11.73 -1.52 1.40
N LEU A 16 -10.72 -1.91 0.62
CA LEU A 16 -10.76 -3.09 -0.24
C LEU A 16 -9.62 -4.03 0.06
N ASP A 17 -9.92 -5.32 0.18
CA ASP A 17 -8.91 -6.35 0.34
C ASP A 17 -8.75 -7.10 -0.99
N GLU A 18 -7.56 -7.00 -1.59
CA GLU A 18 -7.16 -7.68 -2.84
C GLU A 18 -8.22 -7.63 -3.97
N PRO A 19 -8.69 -6.44 -4.41
CA PRO A 19 -9.83 -6.31 -5.34
C PRO A 19 -9.55 -6.84 -6.75
N THR A 20 -8.30 -7.14 -7.08
CA THR A 20 -7.87 -7.70 -8.36
C THR A 20 -7.68 -9.23 -8.32
N SER A 21 -7.87 -9.86 -7.16
CA SER A 21 -7.70 -11.31 -7.01
C SER A 21 -8.69 -12.09 -7.86
N GLY A 22 -8.19 -13.08 -8.61
CA GLY A 22 -9.00 -13.92 -9.50
C GLY A 22 -9.45 -13.24 -10.80
N LEU A 23 -9.00 -12.02 -11.08
CA LEU A 23 -9.22 -11.35 -12.36
C LEU A 23 -8.04 -11.55 -13.31
N ASP A 24 -8.32 -11.60 -14.62
CA ASP A 24 -7.29 -11.44 -15.63
C ASP A 24 -6.74 -10.01 -15.64
N SER A 25 -5.59 -9.81 -16.29
CA SER A 25 -4.86 -8.53 -16.28
C SER A 25 -5.68 -7.36 -16.82
N ALA A 26 -6.49 -7.57 -17.87
CA ALA A 26 -7.30 -6.50 -18.46
C ALA A 26 -8.48 -6.13 -17.55
N SER A 27 -9.15 -7.14 -16.97
CA SER A 27 -10.23 -6.92 -16.00
C SER A 27 -9.73 -6.23 -14.73
N ALA A 28 -8.59 -6.65 -14.19
CA ALA A 28 -7.95 -6.04 -13.02
C ALA A 28 -7.61 -4.57 -13.28
N PHE A 29 -7.01 -4.27 -14.43
CA PHE A 29 -6.72 -2.89 -14.85
C PHE A 29 -7.99 -2.03 -14.96
N GLY A 30 -9.05 -2.57 -15.55
CA GLY A 30 -10.35 -1.88 -15.64
C GLY A 30 -11.01 -1.61 -14.29
N VAL A 31 -10.87 -2.51 -13.32
CA VAL A 31 -11.32 -2.28 -11.93
C VAL A 31 -10.51 -1.15 -11.29
N MET A 32 -9.19 -1.20 -11.41
CA MET A 32 -8.30 -0.21 -10.82
C MET A 32 -8.48 1.19 -11.41
N GLN A 33 -8.74 1.31 -12.72
CA GLN A 33 -9.11 2.59 -13.34
C GLN A 33 -10.42 3.17 -12.75
N ARG A 34 -11.43 2.33 -12.51
CA ARG A 34 -12.69 2.78 -11.90
C ARG A 34 -12.49 3.25 -10.48
N LEU A 35 -11.70 2.53 -9.68
CA LEU A 35 -11.32 2.97 -8.34
C LEU A 35 -10.57 4.31 -8.38
N LYS A 36 -9.63 4.49 -9.31
CA LYS A 36 -8.93 5.76 -9.51
C LYS A 36 -9.89 6.91 -9.89
N ALA A 37 -10.87 6.65 -10.75
CA ALA A 37 -11.88 7.64 -11.10
C ALA A 37 -12.76 8.03 -9.89
N MET A 38 -13.14 7.06 -9.06
CA MET A 38 -13.86 7.35 -7.82
C MET A 38 -13.04 8.16 -6.82
N ALA A 39 -11.74 7.85 -6.69
CA ALA A 39 -10.84 8.61 -5.84
C ALA A 39 -10.76 10.08 -6.29
N ARG A 40 -10.65 10.32 -7.60
CA ARG A 40 -10.71 11.66 -8.19
C ARG A 40 -12.05 12.36 -7.98
N ALA A 41 -13.14 11.60 -7.83
CA ALA A 41 -14.46 12.13 -7.48
C ALA A 41 -14.62 12.46 -5.98
N GLY A 42 -13.57 12.33 -5.16
CA GLY A 42 -13.56 12.71 -3.75
C GLY A 42 -13.84 11.58 -2.77
N HIS A 43 -13.81 10.32 -3.22
CA HIS A 43 -13.88 9.17 -2.33
C HIS A 43 -12.48 8.83 -1.80
N ALA A 44 -12.31 8.64 -0.50
CA ALA A 44 -11.07 8.07 0.01
C ALA A 44 -11.08 6.56 -0.23
N ILE A 45 -10.02 6.02 -0.83
CA ILE A 45 -9.91 4.59 -1.12
C ILE A 45 -8.60 4.07 -0.56
N ALA A 46 -8.68 3.00 0.22
CA ALA A 46 -7.53 2.25 0.69
C ALA A 46 -7.69 0.80 0.24
N LEU A 47 -6.63 0.23 -0.33
CA LEU A 47 -6.66 -1.13 -0.81
C LEU A 47 -5.32 -1.85 -0.65
N THR A 48 -5.39 -3.16 -0.49
CA THR A 48 -4.26 -4.09 -0.50
C THR A 48 -4.09 -4.70 -1.88
N ILE A 49 -2.85 -4.84 -2.34
CA ILE A 49 -2.48 -5.59 -3.56
C ILE A 49 -1.23 -6.38 -3.26
N HIS A 50 -1.31 -7.70 -3.45
CA HIS A 50 -0.24 -8.61 -3.03
C HIS A 50 0.96 -8.53 -3.97
N GLN A 51 0.73 -8.39 -5.28
CA GLN A 51 1.77 -8.26 -6.31
C GLN A 51 1.22 -7.49 -7.52
N PRO A 52 1.35 -6.15 -7.57
CA PRO A 52 0.83 -5.38 -8.68
C PRO A 52 1.73 -5.55 -9.92
N SER A 53 1.10 -5.75 -11.08
CA SER A 53 1.81 -5.65 -12.36
C SER A 53 2.33 -4.22 -12.58
N SER A 54 3.33 -4.06 -13.46
CA SER A 54 3.88 -2.74 -13.80
C SER A 54 2.81 -1.75 -14.28
N GLU A 55 1.78 -2.24 -14.99
CA GLU A 55 0.65 -1.40 -15.44
C GLU A 55 -0.22 -0.93 -14.28
N LEU A 56 -0.49 -1.80 -13.30
CA LEU A 56 -1.22 -1.43 -12.09
C LEU A 56 -0.41 -0.49 -11.21
N TRP A 57 0.90 -0.70 -11.13
CA TRP A 57 1.81 0.14 -10.37
C TRP A 57 1.72 1.62 -10.76
N ALA A 58 1.62 1.90 -12.06
CA ALA A 58 1.48 3.25 -12.59
C ALA A 58 0.16 3.95 -12.20
N LEU A 59 -0.82 3.20 -11.70
CA LEU A 59 -2.10 3.75 -11.25
C LEU A 59 -2.09 4.20 -9.79
N PHE A 60 -1.15 3.76 -8.96
CA PHE A 60 -1.11 4.16 -7.55
C PHE A 60 -0.63 5.59 -7.37
N ASP A 61 -1.30 6.31 -6.47
CA ASP A 61 -0.89 7.67 -6.10
C ASP A 61 0.14 7.61 -4.96
N ASN A 62 -0.23 6.99 -3.83
CA ASN A 62 0.66 6.72 -2.71
C ASN A 62 0.71 5.22 -2.38
N VAL A 63 1.82 4.79 -1.81
CA VAL A 63 2.07 3.41 -1.40
C VAL A 63 2.54 3.39 0.05
N LEU A 64 1.91 2.55 0.86
CA LEU A 64 2.37 2.17 2.20
C LEU A 64 2.96 0.78 2.12
N LEU A 65 4.27 0.66 2.30
CA LEU A 65 4.99 -0.61 2.31
C LEU A 65 5.20 -1.09 3.75
N LEU A 66 4.75 -2.30 4.05
CA LEU A 66 4.89 -2.93 5.35
C LEU A 66 5.70 -4.23 5.25
N SER A 67 6.50 -4.51 6.26
CA SER A 67 7.18 -5.80 6.43
C SER A 67 7.36 -6.11 7.90
N GLY A 68 7.02 -7.34 8.32
CA GLY A 68 7.19 -7.80 9.70
C GLY A 68 6.47 -6.95 10.76
N GLY A 69 5.40 -6.23 10.38
CA GLY A 69 4.72 -5.27 11.27
C GLY A 69 5.34 -3.88 11.33
N HIS A 70 6.44 -3.64 10.62
CA HIS A 70 7.10 -2.35 10.51
C HIS A 70 6.75 -1.66 9.19
N THR A 71 6.61 -0.33 9.24
CA THR A 71 6.52 0.48 8.03
C THR A 71 7.91 0.67 7.44
N VAL A 72 8.05 0.34 6.16
CA VAL A 72 9.31 0.46 5.42
C VAL A 72 9.33 1.71 4.54
N PHE A 73 8.16 2.12 4.05
CA PHE A 73 8.01 3.32 3.25
C PHE A 73 6.55 3.80 3.25
N TYR A 74 6.36 5.12 3.23
CA TYR A 74 5.10 5.75 2.87
C TYR A 74 5.36 7.01 2.06
N GLY A 75 4.76 7.10 0.88
CA GLY A 75 4.95 8.21 -0.03
C GLY A 75 4.37 7.92 -1.40
N LYS A 76 4.72 8.72 -2.41
CA LYS A 76 4.23 8.49 -3.76
C LYS A 76 4.85 7.24 -4.37
N ALA A 77 4.09 6.51 -5.18
CA ALA A 77 4.61 5.34 -5.90
C ALA A 77 5.87 5.68 -6.74
N ALA A 78 5.91 6.88 -7.31
CA ALA A 78 7.03 7.38 -8.10
C ALA A 78 8.29 7.70 -7.29
N GLU A 79 8.19 7.90 -5.97
CA GLU A 79 9.32 8.26 -5.10
C GLU A 79 10.09 7.01 -4.62
N ILE A 80 9.47 5.82 -4.69
CA ILE A 80 10.05 4.56 -4.21
C ILE A 80 11.41 4.23 -4.85
N PRO A 81 11.58 4.28 -6.19
CA PRO A 81 12.89 3.98 -6.78
C PRO A 81 14.01 4.88 -6.25
N SER A 82 13.73 6.17 -6.07
CA SER A 82 14.68 7.13 -5.50
C SER A 82 14.97 6.86 -4.02
N TYR A 83 13.94 6.51 -3.24
CA TYR A 83 14.09 6.12 -1.84
C TYR A 83 14.97 4.87 -1.69
N LEU A 84 14.72 3.83 -2.47
CA LEU A 84 15.51 2.60 -2.45
C LEU A 84 16.96 2.88 -2.88
N ALA A 85 17.16 3.68 -3.92
CA ALA A 85 18.50 4.05 -4.38
C ALA A 85 19.30 4.81 -3.31
N ALA A 86 18.66 5.73 -2.56
CA ALA A 86 19.27 6.43 -1.44
C ALA A 86 19.70 5.48 -0.30
N HIS A 87 19.07 4.32 -0.18
CA HIS A 87 19.39 3.28 0.80
C HIS A 87 20.31 2.18 0.25
N GLY A 88 20.92 2.40 -0.92
CA GLY A 88 21.89 1.48 -1.53
C GLY A 88 21.29 0.45 -2.49
N HIS A 89 20.00 0.53 -2.77
CA HIS A 89 19.26 -0.43 -3.61
C HIS A 89 18.74 0.24 -4.88
N ALA A 90 19.56 0.28 -5.93
CA ALA A 90 19.14 0.80 -7.22
C ALA A 90 18.25 -0.20 -7.96
N CYS A 91 17.04 0.21 -8.33
CA CYS A 91 16.16 -0.62 -9.15
C CYS A 91 16.76 -0.79 -10.55
N PRO A 92 16.92 -2.03 -11.06
CA PRO A 92 17.40 -2.25 -12.42
C PRO A 92 16.47 -1.61 -13.47
N PRO A 93 17.01 -1.19 -14.64
CA PRO A 93 16.20 -0.69 -15.73
C PRO A 93 15.27 -1.80 -16.23
N MET A 94 14.06 -1.42 -16.67
CA MET A 94 13.02 -2.37 -17.15
C MET A 94 12.55 -3.40 -16.11
N TYR A 95 12.82 -3.15 -14.82
CA TYR A 95 12.33 -3.97 -13.73
C TYR A 95 11.12 -3.30 -13.07
N ASN A 96 10.13 -4.09 -12.66
CA ASN A 96 8.97 -3.57 -11.94
C ASN A 96 9.41 -3.08 -10.55
N PRO A 97 9.27 -1.78 -10.23
CA PRO A 97 9.66 -1.26 -8.92
C PRO A 97 8.94 -1.95 -7.76
N ALA A 98 7.70 -2.40 -8.00
CA ALA A 98 6.92 -3.12 -7.01
C ALA A 98 7.55 -4.48 -6.67
N ASP A 99 7.95 -5.25 -7.67
CA ASP A 99 8.61 -6.54 -7.43
C ASP A 99 9.96 -6.35 -6.75
N PHE A 100 10.70 -5.30 -7.11
CA PHE A 100 12.00 -5.01 -6.51
C PHE A 100 11.86 -4.68 -5.03
N MET A 101 10.96 -3.77 -4.67
CA MET A 101 10.72 -3.43 -3.27
C MET A 101 10.25 -4.64 -2.46
N LEU A 102 9.36 -5.47 -3.01
CA LEU A 102 8.82 -6.64 -2.30
C LEU A 102 9.90 -7.67 -1.99
N GLN A 103 10.87 -7.86 -2.90
CA GLN A 103 12.01 -8.76 -2.66
C GLN A 103 12.96 -8.24 -1.59
N LEU A 104 13.16 -6.92 -1.50
CA LEU A 104 14.03 -6.32 -0.49
C LEU A 104 13.45 -6.44 0.93
N VAL A 105 12.12 -6.38 1.06
CA VAL A 105 11.47 -6.35 2.37
C VAL A 105 10.91 -7.69 2.83
N ASN A 106 10.85 -8.70 1.96
CA ASN A 106 10.31 -10.01 2.31
C ASN A 106 11.44 -11.01 2.65
N SER A 107 11.42 -11.52 3.88
CA SER A 107 12.39 -12.49 4.40
C SER A 107 12.41 -13.82 3.67
N ASP A 108 11.37 -14.14 2.89
CA ASP A 108 11.33 -15.34 2.04
C ASP A 108 12.30 -15.27 0.85
N PHE A 109 12.84 -14.08 0.54
CA PHE A 109 13.85 -13.87 -0.50
C PHE A 109 15.20 -13.51 0.14
N PRO A 110 15.91 -14.47 0.75
CA PRO A 110 17.10 -14.20 1.57
C PRO A 110 18.26 -13.57 0.79
N GLU A 111 18.32 -13.74 -0.53
CA GLU A 111 19.37 -13.14 -1.38
C GLU A 111 19.29 -11.61 -1.47
N ARG A 112 18.08 -11.05 -1.31
CA ARG A 112 17.82 -9.61 -1.49
C ARG A 112 17.25 -8.94 -0.24
N TYR A 113 16.83 -9.72 0.76
CA TYR A 113 16.23 -9.20 1.98
C TYR A 113 17.20 -8.29 2.75
N ASP A 114 16.75 -7.07 3.06
CA ASP A 114 17.49 -6.10 3.88
C ASP A 114 16.70 -5.76 5.15
N ALA A 115 17.04 -6.45 6.25
CA ALA A 115 16.46 -6.20 7.56
C ALA A 115 16.73 -4.77 8.09
N ALA A 116 17.87 -4.17 7.71
CA ALA A 116 18.21 -2.83 8.15
C ALA A 116 17.31 -1.80 7.47
N LEU A 117 16.98 -1.97 6.19
CA LEU A 117 16.01 -1.13 5.49
C LEU A 117 14.64 -1.12 6.19
N VAL A 118 14.16 -2.29 6.63
CA VAL A 118 12.86 -2.43 7.31
C VAL A 118 12.80 -1.64 8.61
N LEU A 119 13.89 -1.59 9.37
CA LEU A 119 13.94 -0.88 10.65
C LEU A 119 14.26 0.61 10.49
N LYS A 120 15.08 0.99 9.50
CA LYS A 120 15.55 2.38 9.29
C LYS A 120 14.43 3.39 9.08
N TYR A 121 13.36 3.01 8.38
CA TYR A 121 12.22 3.91 8.18
C TYR A 121 11.52 4.27 9.50
N GLY A 122 11.60 3.39 10.50
CA GLY A 122 11.03 3.61 11.82
C GLY A 122 11.53 4.89 12.49
N ASP A 123 12.81 5.20 12.30
CA ASP A 123 13.52 6.33 12.92
C ASP A 123 13.77 7.49 11.95
N SER A 124 13.24 7.42 10.73
CA SER A 124 13.54 8.39 9.68
C SER A 124 12.78 9.71 9.85
N ALA A 125 13.42 10.81 9.43
CA ALA A 125 12.77 12.12 9.34
C ALA A 125 11.60 12.11 8.35
N GLU A 126 11.64 11.24 7.34
CA GLU A 126 10.56 11.05 6.37
C GLU A 126 9.27 10.56 7.04
N ARG A 127 9.38 9.57 7.94
CA ARG A 127 8.25 9.10 8.74
C ARG A 127 7.70 10.21 9.63
N ALA A 128 8.58 10.97 10.30
CA ALA A 128 8.15 12.07 11.17
C ALA A 128 7.37 13.15 10.38
N ALA A 129 7.83 13.50 9.18
CA ALA A 129 7.15 14.44 8.30
C ALA A 129 5.78 13.93 7.84
N VAL A 130 5.66 12.63 7.53
CA VAL A 130 4.38 12.00 7.18
C VAL A 130 3.42 12.02 8.37
N VAL A 131 3.88 11.62 9.56
CA VAL A 131 3.06 11.60 10.77
C VAL A 131 2.58 13.00 11.13
N ALA A 132 3.42 14.03 10.97
CA ALA A 132 3.02 15.42 11.17
C ALA A 132 1.91 15.84 10.18
N LYS A 133 2.07 15.54 8.88
CA LYS A 133 1.03 15.82 7.86
C LYS A 133 -0.29 15.11 8.16
N VAL A 134 -0.23 13.86 8.61
CA VAL A 134 -1.42 13.09 9.03
C VAL A 134 -2.06 13.72 10.26
N ALA A 135 -1.27 14.12 11.26
CA ALA A 135 -1.78 14.77 12.47
C ALA A 135 -2.47 16.10 12.16
N GLU A 136 -1.88 16.92 11.28
CA GLU A 136 -2.46 18.18 10.81
C GLU A 136 -3.78 17.95 10.07
N ALA A 137 -3.84 16.97 9.16
CA ALA A 137 -5.05 16.63 8.43
C ALA A 137 -6.18 16.13 9.37
N MET A 138 -5.82 15.34 10.38
CA MET A 138 -6.77 14.87 11.40
C MET A 138 -7.27 16.01 12.29
N ALA A 139 -6.44 17.01 12.58
CA ALA A 139 -6.83 18.20 13.33
C ALA A 139 -7.78 19.11 12.52
N GLY A 140 -7.58 19.24 11.21
CA GLY A 140 -8.44 20.02 10.30
C GLY A 140 -9.85 19.44 10.11
N SER A 141 -10.07 18.16 10.41
CA SER A 141 -11.36 17.48 10.25
C SER A 141 -12.37 17.73 11.38
N LYS A 142 -11.98 18.42 12.48
CA LYS A 142 -12.85 18.71 13.64
C LYS A 142 -14.01 19.69 13.38
N LYS A 143 -14.32 20.06 12.14
CA LYS A 143 -15.43 20.97 11.82
C LYS A 143 -16.22 20.50 10.60
N ALA A 144 -17.08 19.49 10.79
CA ALA A 144 -18.20 19.25 9.88
C ALA A 144 -19.47 18.90 10.69
N PRO A 145 -20.56 19.69 10.57
CA PRO A 145 -21.83 19.36 11.18
C PRO A 145 -22.50 18.21 10.41
N ALA A 146 -23.32 17.44 11.11
CA ALA A 146 -24.18 16.43 10.50
C ALA A 146 -25.14 17.10 9.49
N GLY A 147 -25.05 16.71 8.22
CA GLY A 147 -26.03 17.05 7.19
C GLY A 147 -25.51 18.00 6.09
N SER A 148 -25.67 17.55 4.84
CA SER A 148 -25.51 18.28 3.57
C SER A 148 -24.09 18.61 3.07
N SER A 149 -23.68 17.82 2.08
CA SER A 149 -23.00 18.22 0.82
C SER A 149 -22.04 19.41 0.85
N LYS A 150 -20.82 19.20 1.34
CA LYS A 150 -19.57 19.60 0.66
C LYS A 150 -18.42 18.96 1.42
N VAL A 151 -17.95 17.82 0.92
CA VAL A 151 -16.75 17.18 1.45
C VAL A 151 -15.58 18.09 1.04
N PRO A 152 -14.77 18.59 1.99
CA PRO A 152 -13.58 19.36 1.64
C PRO A 152 -12.68 18.50 0.75
N SER A 153 -12.04 19.13 -0.24
CA SER A 153 -11.13 18.51 -1.21
C SER A 153 -10.00 17.74 -0.51
N LEU A 154 -10.25 16.46 -0.20
CA LEU A 154 -9.27 15.47 0.27
C LEU A 154 -8.52 14.90 -0.93
N SER A 155 -7.95 15.77 -1.76
CA SER A 155 -7.24 15.39 -3.00
C SER A 155 -5.85 14.80 -2.75
N SER A 156 -5.46 14.53 -1.50
CA SER A 156 -4.10 14.11 -1.14
C SER A 156 -3.99 12.96 -0.14
N PHE A 157 -5.10 12.43 0.39
CA PHE A 157 -5.06 11.32 1.34
C PHE A 157 -5.63 10.03 0.75
N VAL A 158 -4.80 9.38 -0.08
CA VAL A 158 -4.94 7.97 -0.42
C VAL A 158 -3.91 7.22 0.42
N ALA A 159 -4.36 6.54 1.47
CA ALA A 159 -3.56 5.57 2.19
C ALA A 159 -3.76 4.22 1.49
N SER A 160 -2.99 3.93 0.44
CA SER A 160 -2.96 2.57 -0.13
C SER A 160 -2.11 1.72 0.80
N LEU A 161 -2.78 1.14 1.80
CA LEU A 161 -2.26 0.15 2.73
C LEU A 161 -2.00 -1.16 1.96
N ALA A 162 -0.81 -1.32 1.38
CA ALA A 162 -0.31 -2.63 0.97
C ALA A 162 0.23 -3.32 2.23
N VAL A 163 -0.69 -3.91 3.02
CA VAL A 163 -0.31 -4.86 4.06
C VAL A 163 0.15 -6.13 3.36
N MET A 164 1.45 -6.22 3.15
CA MET A 164 2.10 -7.49 2.86
C MET A 164 2.24 -8.25 4.19
N THR A 165 1.17 -8.90 4.64
CA THR A 165 1.28 -9.98 5.61
C THR A 165 1.20 -11.30 4.86
N ARG A 166 2.36 -11.79 4.41
CA ARG A 166 2.51 -13.22 4.17
C ARG A 166 2.75 -13.88 5.53
N GLN A 167 1.73 -14.56 6.05
CA GLN A 167 1.88 -15.47 7.17
C GLN A 167 2.94 -16.51 6.78
N VAL A 168 4.06 -16.57 7.51
CA VAL A 168 5.06 -17.61 7.35
C VAL A 168 4.37 -18.96 7.52
N SER A 169 4.38 -19.75 6.44
CA SER A 169 4.03 -21.16 6.49
C SER A 169 5.06 -21.89 7.35
N ALA A 170 4.75 -22.09 8.63
CA ALA A 170 5.48 -22.99 9.49
C ALA A 170 5.08 -24.43 9.15
N ASN A 171 5.62 -24.96 8.06
CA ASN A 171 5.66 -26.39 7.80
C ASN A 171 7.12 -26.82 7.58
N ARG A 172 7.79 -27.17 8.69
CA ARG A 172 8.92 -28.12 8.70
C ARG A 172 8.79 -29.04 9.91
N CYS A 173 8.33 -30.27 9.65
CA CYS A 173 8.80 -31.47 10.35
C CYS A 173 10.30 -31.69 9.99
N PRO A 174 11.17 -32.40 10.75
CA PRO A 174 10.89 -33.72 11.35
C PRO A 174 11.59 -34.09 12.71
N ARG A 175 11.05 -35.14 13.34
CA ARG A 175 11.65 -36.17 14.26
C ARG A 175 12.39 -35.75 15.55
N SER A 176 11.89 -36.24 16.70
CA SER A 176 12.55 -37.28 17.53
C SER A 176 11.72 -37.64 18.77
N ALA A 177 11.49 -38.94 18.98
CA ALA A 177 11.21 -39.57 20.30
C ALA A 177 12.48 -39.47 21.19
N PRO A 178 12.53 -39.82 22.50
CA PRO A 178 11.66 -40.75 23.25
C PRO A 178 11.33 -40.37 24.72
N SER A 179 10.35 -41.09 25.31
CA SER A 179 10.48 -41.87 26.56
C SER A 179 9.15 -42.51 26.90
#